data_AF-A0A9N9F7I6-F1
#
_entry.id   AF-A0A9N9F7I6-F1
#
_cell.length_a   1.000
_cell.length_b   1.000
_cell.length_c   1.000
_cell.angle_alpha   90.00
_cell.angle_beta   90.00
_cell.angle_gamma   90.00
#
_symmetry.space_group_name_H-M   'P 1'
#
loop_
_entity.id
_entity.type
_entity.pdbx_description
1 polymer ?
#
loop_
_entity_poly.entity_id
_entity_poly.type
_entity_poly.pdbx_seq_one_letter_code
_entity_poly.pdbx_strand_id
1 'polypeptide(L)'
;MSLYDDFFARANIGDEAFIPRKGTLTHSPDIQPAGTKLIDDPQDYFIGRNGAQYDVDRGTSITARSRNYIYVRGASALSTEGVIELYFVPSSLLMHPNGWSKNQLKDEKGNTSIPFKALNNQRIVLSTPFVWDNPIPDQHYCLVSRIVTKRHPNPIPTSLAGWDSFYEWLKESPGIGWRNISIVNSSLPTSTATTDLHIPQEWDSHDALVYLETIDIPNGVTVSFSSSNIDPPFKLEPQKITHSPQRFYVFTKLNSGTMGKVTYTYNRNGIQVPDNAKLVLNVVKLSQIGSVTTVFKRE
;
A
#
# COMPACT_ATOMS: atom_id res chain seq x y z
N MET A 1 -22.67 -10.80 -4.68
CA MET A 1 -21.72 -10.27 -3.69
C MET A 1 -21.77 -11.21 -2.50
N SER A 2 -20.64 -11.83 -2.17
CA SER A 2 -20.52 -12.73 -1.02
C SER A 2 -19.68 -12.07 0.06
N LEU A 3 -19.88 -12.47 1.31
CA LEU A 3 -19.02 -12.07 2.42
C LEU A 3 -17.91 -13.12 2.57
N TYR A 4 -16.68 -12.67 2.72
CA TYR A 4 -15.56 -13.53 3.10
C TYR A 4 -15.60 -13.78 4.60
N ASP A 5 -15.69 -15.05 5.00
CA ASP A 5 -15.97 -15.45 6.38
C ASP A 5 -14.73 -15.95 7.15
N ASP A 6 -13.56 -15.96 6.51
CA ASP A 6 -12.28 -16.38 7.11
C ASP A 6 -11.42 -15.17 7.50
N PHE A 7 -10.17 -15.37 7.91
CA PHE A 7 -9.26 -14.29 8.27
C PHE A 7 -8.83 -13.46 7.05
N PHE A 8 -9.07 -12.16 7.08
CA PHE A 8 -8.77 -11.25 5.96
C PHE A 8 -8.00 -10.00 6.40
N ALA A 9 -7.34 -9.39 5.42
CA ALA A 9 -6.74 -8.06 5.53
C ALA A 9 -7.51 -7.09 4.64
N ARG A 10 -7.95 -5.98 5.22
CA ARG A 10 -8.67 -4.93 4.51
C ARG A 10 -7.82 -4.31 3.41
N ALA A 11 -8.42 -4.04 2.26
CA ALA A 11 -7.82 -3.27 1.17
C ALA A 11 -7.75 -1.76 1.47
N ASN A 12 -8.72 -1.24 2.21
CA ASN A 12 -8.84 0.13 2.68
C ASN A 12 -9.73 0.16 3.94
N ILE A 13 -9.84 1.31 4.61
CA ILE A 13 -10.56 1.41 5.90
C ILE A 13 -12.06 1.07 5.81
N GLY A 14 -12.67 1.21 4.62
CA GLY A 14 -14.06 0.88 4.36
C GLY A 14 -14.27 -0.52 3.76
N ASP A 15 -13.24 -1.38 3.77
CA ASP A 15 -13.38 -2.75 3.31
C ASP A 15 -14.09 -3.62 4.36
N GLU A 16 -15.31 -4.04 4.03
CA GLU A 16 -16.20 -4.84 4.89
C GLU A 16 -16.15 -6.34 4.55
N ALA A 17 -15.07 -6.83 3.94
CA ALA A 17 -14.86 -8.23 3.54
C ALA A 17 -15.82 -8.73 2.44
N PHE A 18 -16.44 -7.82 1.68
CA PHE A 18 -17.23 -8.21 0.52
C PHE A 18 -16.33 -8.63 -0.65
N ILE A 19 -16.81 -9.62 -1.38
CA ILE A 19 -16.24 -10.09 -2.63
C ILE A 19 -17.20 -9.76 -3.79
N PRO A 20 -16.72 -9.07 -4.85
CA PRO A 20 -15.40 -8.44 -4.98
C PRO A 20 -15.20 -7.27 -4.02
N ARG A 21 -13.95 -7.05 -3.58
CA ARG A 21 -13.56 -5.87 -2.78
C ARG A 21 -13.82 -4.57 -3.55
N LYS A 22 -14.11 -3.50 -2.82
CA LYS A 22 -14.40 -2.16 -3.37
C LYS A 22 -13.39 -1.13 -2.87
N GLY A 23 -13.30 -0.01 -3.59
CA GLY A 23 -12.42 1.11 -3.24
C GLY A 23 -10.97 0.86 -3.62
N THR A 24 -10.06 1.64 -3.02
CA THR A 24 -8.62 1.54 -3.22
C THR A 24 -8.09 0.19 -2.70
N LEU A 25 -7.24 -0.47 -3.47
CA LEU A 25 -6.60 -1.74 -3.08
C LEU A 25 -5.16 -1.60 -2.58
N THR A 26 -4.56 -0.42 -2.73
CA THR A 26 -3.15 -0.12 -2.44
C THR A 26 -2.91 0.48 -1.06
N HIS A 27 -3.95 0.59 -0.23
CA HIS A 27 -3.92 1.33 1.03
C HIS A 27 -4.41 0.48 2.20
N SER A 28 -3.93 -0.77 2.27
CA SER A 28 -4.34 -1.67 3.34
C SER A 28 -4.03 -1.05 4.71
N PRO A 29 -5.05 -0.78 5.55
CA PRO A 29 -4.85 -0.34 6.92
C PRO A 29 -4.42 -1.51 7.80
N ASP A 30 -4.24 -2.71 7.26
CA ASP A 30 -3.94 -3.90 8.03
C ASP A 30 -2.46 -4.29 7.94
N ILE A 31 -1.68 -3.57 7.13
CA ILE A 31 -0.21 -3.53 7.19
C ILE A 31 0.20 -2.25 7.93
N GLN A 32 0.85 -2.39 9.09
CA GLN A 32 1.12 -1.33 10.06
C GLN A 32 2.63 -1.19 10.34
N PRO A 33 3.34 -0.35 9.56
CA PRO A 33 4.72 0.01 9.87
C PRO A 33 4.82 0.74 11.23
N ALA A 34 5.77 0.37 12.08
CA ALA A 34 5.99 0.94 13.42
C ALA A 34 7.34 1.68 13.54
N GLY A 35 8.06 1.86 12.43
CA GLY A 35 9.38 2.50 12.44
C GLY A 35 10.41 1.67 13.21
N THR A 36 11.29 2.33 13.94
CA THR A 36 12.47 1.70 14.57
C THR A 36 12.23 1.16 15.99
N LYS A 37 11.02 1.27 16.51
CA LYS A 37 10.67 0.83 17.87
C LYS A 37 9.65 -0.31 17.82
N LEU A 38 9.88 -1.31 18.66
CA LEU A 38 8.88 -2.33 18.95
C LEU A 38 7.69 -1.70 19.68
N ILE A 39 6.52 -2.29 19.47
CA ILE A 39 5.31 -1.99 20.20
C ILE A 39 5.13 -3.07 21.27
N ASP A 40 5.10 -2.68 22.55
CA ASP A 40 5.07 -3.60 23.68
C ASP A 40 3.78 -4.44 23.73
N ASP A 41 2.62 -3.81 23.50
CA ASP A 41 1.33 -4.48 23.34
C ASP A 41 0.73 -4.10 21.96
N PRO A 42 1.06 -4.84 20.90
CA PRO A 42 0.53 -4.58 19.58
C PRO A 42 -1.00 -4.64 19.56
N GLN A 43 -1.60 -5.55 20.32
CA GLN A 43 -3.05 -5.75 20.32
C GLN A 43 -3.76 -4.54 20.91
N ASP A 44 -3.31 -4.00 22.05
CA ASP A 44 -3.88 -2.77 22.59
C ASP A 44 -3.58 -1.55 21.70
N TYR A 45 -2.36 -1.45 21.14
CA TYR A 45 -1.98 -0.28 20.33
C TYR A 45 -2.71 -0.22 18.98
N PHE A 46 -2.79 -1.33 18.24
CA PHE A 46 -3.33 -1.37 16.87
C PHE A 46 -4.81 -1.80 16.80
N ILE A 47 -5.33 -2.53 17.79
CA ILE A 47 -6.74 -2.94 17.83
C ILE A 47 -7.47 -2.17 18.92
N GLY A 48 -6.87 -2.05 20.09
CA GLY A 48 -7.45 -1.40 21.26
C GLY A 48 -8.61 -2.18 21.86
N ARG A 49 -9.00 -1.78 23.07
CA ARG A 49 -10.18 -2.33 23.74
C ARG A 49 -11.42 -2.23 22.85
N ASN A 50 -12.11 -3.37 22.67
CA ASN A 50 -13.29 -3.49 21.80
C ASN A 50 -13.07 -3.04 20.35
N GLY A 51 -11.83 -3.04 19.85
CA GLY A 51 -11.54 -2.66 18.46
C GLY A 51 -11.52 -1.15 18.18
N ALA A 52 -11.45 -0.31 19.22
CA ALA A 52 -11.50 1.15 19.10
C ALA A 52 -10.40 1.78 18.22
N GLN A 53 -9.31 1.06 17.95
CA GLN A 53 -8.20 1.52 17.11
C GLN A 53 -8.13 0.81 15.75
N TYR A 54 -9.05 -0.13 15.50
CA TYR A 54 -9.03 -0.91 14.27
C TYR A 54 -9.32 -0.04 13.04
N ASP A 55 -10.18 0.96 13.18
CA ASP A 55 -10.56 1.87 12.09
C ASP A 55 -9.69 3.14 12.05
N VAL A 56 -8.45 3.02 12.55
CA VAL A 56 -7.41 4.04 12.47
C VAL A 56 -6.17 3.44 11.82
N ASP A 57 -5.62 4.11 10.81
CA ASP A 57 -4.30 3.76 10.29
C ASP A 57 -3.22 4.35 11.20
N ARG A 58 -2.62 3.51 12.05
CA ARG A 58 -1.54 3.89 12.97
C ARG A 58 -0.15 3.62 12.42
N GLY A 59 -0.06 3.30 11.13
CA GLY A 59 1.20 3.08 10.45
C GLY A 59 2.04 4.36 10.52
N THR A 60 3.32 4.22 10.77
CA THR A 60 4.30 5.32 10.78
C THR A 60 5.20 5.21 9.55
N SER A 61 6.12 6.15 9.39
CA SER A 61 7.10 6.10 8.31
C SER A 61 8.13 4.99 8.54
N ILE A 62 8.55 4.35 7.45
CA ILE A 62 9.74 3.50 7.46
C ILE A 62 10.97 4.40 7.46
N THR A 63 11.90 4.14 8.38
CA THR A 63 13.16 4.88 8.49
C THR A 63 14.23 4.23 7.62
N ALA A 64 14.80 4.99 6.69
CA ALA A 64 15.89 4.51 5.83
C ALA A 64 17.10 4.03 6.64
N ARG A 65 17.84 3.05 6.10
CA ARG A 65 19.14 2.59 6.65
C ARG A 65 19.07 2.20 8.15
N SER A 66 17.89 1.79 8.59
CA SER A 66 17.59 1.43 9.97
C SER A 66 16.81 0.12 10.00
N ARG A 67 16.81 -0.54 11.16
CA ARG A 67 15.88 -1.63 11.43
C ARG A 67 14.47 -1.07 11.61
N ASN A 68 13.50 -1.62 10.90
CA ASN A 68 12.10 -1.25 11.03
C ASN A 68 11.24 -2.45 11.38
N TYR A 69 10.18 -2.21 12.15
CA TYR A 69 9.21 -3.21 12.56
C TYR A 69 7.88 -2.97 11.83
N ILE A 70 7.26 -4.03 11.34
CA ILE A 70 6.00 -3.98 10.62
C ILE A 70 5.07 -5.03 11.19
N TYR A 71 3.93 -4.57 11.68
CA TYR A 71 2.88 -5.41 12.21
C TYR A 71 1.82 -5.66 11.15
N VAL A 72 1.24 -6.86 11.15
CA VAL A 72 0.09 -7.18 10.30
C VAL A 72 -1.08 -7.54 11.19
N ARG A 73 -2.23 -6.93 10.92
CA ARG A 73 -3.49 -7.18 11.59
C ARG A 73 -4.55 -7.70 10.61
N GLY A 74 -5.70 -8.09 11.13
CA GLY A 74 -6.82 -8.53 10.32
C GLY A 74 -8.02 -8.87 11.19
N ALA A 75 -9.08 -9.33 10.55
CA ALA A 75 -10.31 -9.75 11.21
C ALA A 75 -10.77 -11.09 10.66
N SER A 76 -11.52 -11.84 11.47
CA SER A 76 -12.26 -13.00 10.99
C SER A 76 -13.67 -13.05 11.57
N ALA A 77 -14.61 -13.49 10.74
CA ALA A 77 -15.98 -13.79 11.14
C ALA A 77 -16.13 -15.18 11.77
N LEU A 78 -15.08 -16.02 11.77
CA LEU A 78 -15.09 -17.38 12.30
C LEU A 78 -13.81 -17.67 13.09
N SER A 79 -13.86 -18.67 13.96
CA SER A 79 -12.63 -19.17 14.59
C SER A 79 -11.75 -19.83 13.52
N THR A 80 -10.50 -19.39 13.41
CA THR A 80 -9.57 -19.83 12.38
C THR A 80 -8.12 -19.64 12.83
N GLU A 81 -7.22 -20.35 12.19
CA GLU A 81 -5.78 -20.26 12.43
C GLU A 81 -5.02 -20.49 11.14
N GLY A 82 -3.79 -20.02 11.11
CA GLY A 82 -2.97 -20.06 9.92
C GLY A 82 -1.66 -19.33 10.11
N VAL A 83 -1.11 -18.87 9.00
CA VAL A 83 0.10 -18.05 9.00
C VAL A 83 -0.13 -16.77 8.21
N ILE A 84 0.58 -15.73 8.60
CA ILE A 84 0.71 -14.50 7.83
C ILE A 84 2.14 -14.43 7.31
N GLU A 85 2.26 -14.02 6.06
CA GLU A 85 3.52 -13.77 5.37
C GLU A 85 3.51 -12.31 4.91
N LEU A 86 4.68 -11.67 4.91
CA LEU A 86 4.83 -10.29 4.44
C LEU A 86 5.96 -10.23 3.43
N TYR A 87 5.73 -9.51 2.33
CA TYR A 87 6.69 -9.32 1.26
C TYR A 87 6.90 -7.83 1.01
N PHE A 88 8.06 -7.47 0.48
CA PHE A 88 8.31 -6.14 -0.04
C PHE A 88 8.56 -6.18 -1.55
N VAL A 89 8.17 -5.12 -2.23
CA VAL A 89 8.43 -4.92 -3.65
C VAL A 89 9.35 -3.72 -3.80
N PRO A 90 10.63 -3.91 -4.17
CA PRO A 90 11.51 -2.80 -4.48
C PRO A 90 10.97 -1.99 -5.65
N SER A 91 10.98 -0.66 -5.52
CA SER A 91 10.90 0.30 -6.64
C SER A 91 9.90 -0.11 -7.72
N SER A 92 8.65 -0.39 -7.37
CA SER A 92 7.63 -0.65 -8.38
C SER A 92 6.31 -0.01 -7.99
N LEU A 93 5.71 0.73 -8.92
CA LEU A 93 4.34 1.22 -8.83
C LEU A 93 3.30 0.12 -9.08
N LEU A 94 3.73 -1.01 -9.64
CA LEU A 94 2.90 -2.19 -9.88
C LEU A 94 3.45 -3.40 -9.11
N MET A 95 2.64 -3.97 -8.25
CA MET A 95 2.98 -5.12 -7.38
C MET A 95 2.83 -6.47 -8.13
N HIS A 96 3.44 -6.62 -9.30
CA HIS A 96 3.32 -7.88 -10.06
C HIS A 96 3.93 -9.05 -9.24
N PRO A 97 3.19 -10.17 -9.04
CA PRO A 97 3.61 -11.32 -8.21
C PRO A 97 5.05 -11.81 -8.44
N ASN A 98 5.48 -11.91 -9.69
CA ASN A 98 6.84 -12.36 -10.04
C ASN A 98 7.93 -11.42 -9.53
N GLY A 99 7.62 -10.15 -9.25
CA GLY A 99 8.55 -9.15 -8.76
C GLY A 99 8.79 -9.15 -7.25
N TRP A 100 7.98 -9.89 -6.47
CA TRP A 100 8.05 -9.83 -5.01
C TRP A 100 7.90 -11.15 -4.27
N SER A 101 7.44 -12.22 -4.93
CA SER A 101 7.26 -13.53 -4.29
C SER A 101 8.54 -14.09 -3.65
N LYS A 102 9.71 -13.57 -4.06
CA LYS A 102 11.04 -13.93 -3.50
C LYS A 102 11.54 -12.97 -2.41
N ASN A 103 10.84 -11.86 -2.17
CA ASN A 103 11.25 -10.78 -1.27
C ASN A 103 10.46 -10.83 0.06
N GLN A 104 10.45 -12.01 0.67
CA GLN A 104 9.73 -12.24 1.92
C GLN A 104 10.49 -11.63 3.11
N LEU A 105 9.80 -10.83 3.90
CA LEU A 105 10.30 -10.32 5.17
C LEU A 105 10.23 -11.41 6.23
N LYS A 106 11.07 -11.26 7.25
CA LYS A 106 11.23 -12.24 8.34
C LYS A 106 10.97 -11.58 9.68
N ASP A 107 10.57 -12.34 10.68
CA ASP A 107 10.63 -11.87 12.08
C ASP A 107 12.09 -11.82 12.60
N GLU A 108 12.29 -11.38 13.84
CA GLU A 108 13.61 -11.35 14.49
C GLU A 108 14.27 -12.73 14.63
N LYS A 109 13.49 -13.81 14.55
CA LYS A 109 13.96 -15.20 14.62
C LYS A 109 14.24 -15.80 13.23
N GLY A 110 14.01 -15.05 12.16
CA GLY A 110 14.21 -15.49 10.79
C GLY A 110 13.02 -16.25 10.18
N ASN A 111 11.87 -16.32 10.85
CA ASN A 111 10.67 -16.96 10.34
C ASN A 111 10.02 -16.09 9.27
N THR A 112 9.66 -16.69 8.15
CA THR A 112 9.00 -16.04 7.02
C THR A 112 7.47 -16.07 7.08
N SER A 113 6.93 -16.96 7.92
CA SER A 113 5.50 -17.21 8.09
C SER A 113 5.20 -17.22 9.58
N ILE A 114 4.46 -16.21 10.06
CA ILE A 114 4.18 -16.02 11.48
C ILE A 114 2.80 -16.58 11.79
N PRO A 115 2.66 -17.51 12.77
CA PRO A 115 1.39 -18.12 13.07
C PRO A 115 0.42 -17.14 13.73
N PHE A 116 -0.86 -17.32 13.46
CA PHE A 116 -1.92 -16.59 14.12
C PHE A 116 -3.08 -17.51 14.49
N LYS A 117 -3.87 -17.08 15.47
CA LYS A 117 -5.12 -17.71 15.85
C LYS A 117 -6.14 -16.62 16.16
N ALA A 118 -7.29 -16.68 15.50
CA ALA A 118 -8.42 -15.80 15.72
C ALA A 118 -9.62 -16.61 16.22
N LEU A 119 -10.31 -16.09 17.22
CA LEU A 119 -11.62 -16.56 17.65
C LEU A 119 -12.71 -15.97 16.75
N ASN A 120 -13.92 -16.52 16.88
CA ASN A 120 -15.11 -16.01 16.22
C ASN A 120 -15.29 -14.50 16.43
N ASN A 121 -15.50 -13.76 15.34
CA ASN A 121 -15.66 -12.30 15.32
C ASN A 121 -14.49 -11.52 15.97
N GLN A 122 -13.27 -12.04 15.86
CA GLN A 122 -12.10 -11.40 16.46
C GLN A 122 -11.27 -10.62 15.44
N ARG A 123 -10.81 -9.45 15.88
CA ARG A 123 -9.74 -8.68 15.25
C ARG A 123 -8.45 -8.96 16.00
N ILE A 124 -7.39 -9.34 15.29
CA ILE A 124 -6.08 -9.60 15.88
C ILE A 124 -5.00 -8.83 15.14
N VAL A 125 -3.90 -8.59 15.82
CA VAL A 125 -2.61 -8.24 15.23
C VAL A 125 -1.59 -9.29 15.65
N LEU A 126 -0.63 -9.58 14.79
CA LEU A 126 0.49 -10.43 15.17
C LEU A 126 1.23 -9.79 16.35
N SER A 127 1.49 -10.57 17.40
CA SER A 127 2.35 -10.13 18.51
C SER A 127 3.80 -10.00 18.09
N THR A 128 4.24 -10.81 17.12
CA THR A 128 5.57 -10.75 16.52
C THR A 128 5.54 -9.92 15.24
N PRO A 129 6.34 -8.83 15.12
CA PRO A 129 6.44 -8.07 13.88
C PRO A 129 7.34 -8.76 12.86
N PHE A 130 7.14 -8.40 11.60
CA PHE A 130 8.17 -8.56 10.57
C PHE A 130 9.22 -7.45 10.71
N VAL A 131 10.45 -7.80 10.37
CA VAL A 131 11.61 -6.92 10.40
C VAL A 131 12.02 -6.56 8.98
N TRP A 132 12.18 -5.27 8.74
CA TRP A 132 12.81 -4.76 7.54
C TRP A 132 14.10 -4.02 7.90
N ASP A 133 15.23 -4.66 7.61
CA ASP A 133 16.54 -4.09 7.82
C ASP A 133 17.03 -3.27 6.63
N ASN A 134 17.56 -2.09 6.93
CA ASN A 134 18.27 -1.22 6.00
C ASN A 134 17.52 -0.92 4.68
N PRO A 135 16.26 -0.48 4.72
CA PRO A 135 15.57 -0.11 3.51
C PRO A 135 16.27 1.10 2.87
N ILE A 136 16.31 1.11 1.53
CA ILE A 136 17.05 2.10 0.76
C ILE A 136 16.25 3.42 0.82
N PRO A 137 16.87 4.55 1.19
CA PRO A 137 16.19 5.85 1.16
C PRO A 137 15.75 6.20 -0.26
N ASP A 138 14.85 7.18 -0.39
CA ASP A 138 14.56 7.80 -1.68
C ASP A 138 14.00 6.80 -2.71
N GLN A 139 13.24 5.82 -2.22
CA GLN A 139 12.57 4.79 -3.00
C GLN A 139 11.11 4.65 -2.55
N HIS A 140 10.25 4.30 -3.50
CA HIS A 140 8.91 3.81 -3.19
C HIS A 140 8.94 2.29 -3.04
N TYR A 141 8.14 1.77 -2.12
CA TYR A 141 7.97 0.34 -1.95
C TYR A 141 6.49 -0.02 -1.82
N CYS A 142 6.18 -1.25 -2.23
CA CYS A 142 4.92 -1.89 -1.86
C CYS A 142 5.19 -2.94 -0.79
N LEU A 143 4.28 -3.06 0.17
CA LEU A 143 4.20 -4.17 1.10
C LEU A 143 3.00 -5.04 0.76
N VAL A 144 3.19 -6.36 0.82
CA VAL A 144 2.16 -7.35 0.48
C VAL A 144 2.01 -8.32 1.63
N SER A 145 0.87 -8.31 2.31
CA SER A 145 0.55 -9.33 3.30
C SER A 145 -0.21 -10.46 2.64
N ARG A 146 0.14 -11.70 2.97
CA ARG A 146 -0.55 -12.90 2.54
C ARG A 146 -0.96 -13.70 3.77
N ILE A 147 -2.26 -13.83 3.96
CA ILE A 147 -2.86 -14.68 4.99
C ILE A 147 -3.06 -16.06 4.37
N VAL A 148 -2.64 -17.11 5.05
CA VAL A 148 -2.79 -18.50 4.60
C VAL A 148 -3.49 -19.28 5.69
N THR A 149 -4.69 -19.77 5.41
CA THR A 149 -5.41 -20.70 6.28
C THR A 149 -5.61 -22.03 5.56
N LYS A 150 -6.07 -23.05 6.29
CA LYS A 150 -6.45 -24.33 5.66
C LYS A 150 -7.60 -24.18 4.66
N ARG A 151 -8.55 -23.27 4.94
CA ARG A 151 -9.75 -23.04 4.10
C ARG A 151 -9.41 -22.17 2.88
N HIS A 152 -8.51 -21.22 3.08
CA HIS A 152 -8.06 -20.28 2.05
C HIS A 152 -6.53 -20.23 2.00
N PRO A 153 -5.92 -21.10 1.17
CA PRO A 153 -4.46 -21.15 1.03
C PRO A 153 -3.87 -19.95 0.28
N ASN A 154 -4.72 -19.15 -0.38
CA ASN A 154 -4.38 -17.88 -1.06
C ASN A 154 -3.09 -17.96 -1.88
N PRO A 155 -2.99 -18.85 -2.89
CA PRO A 155 -1.75 -19.01 -3.65
C PRO A 155 -1.36 -17.71 -4.37
N ILE A 156 -0.06 -17.44 -4.43
CA ILE A 156 0.48 -16.34 -5.25
C ILE A 156 0.35 -16.76 -6.72
N PRO A 157 -0.35 -16.00 -7.58
CA PRO A 157 -0.52 -16.37 -8.97
C PRO A 157 0.81 -16.32 -9.70
N THR A 158 1.07 -17.34 -10.52
CA THR A 158 2.31 -17.49 -11.31
C THR A 158 2.26 -16.73 -12.63
N SER A 159 1.05 -16.45 -13.12
CA SER A 159 0.79 -15.63 -14.31
C SER A 159 -0.53 -14.88 -14.17
N LEU A 160 -0.60 -13.70 -14.77
CA LEU A 160 -1.79 -12.87 -14.85
C LEU A 160 -1.88 -12.30 -16.27
N ALA A 161 -3.04 -12.46 -16.91
CA ALA A 161 -3.25 -12.20 -18.34
C ALA A 161 -3.33 -10.70 -18.70
N GLY A 162 -3.30 -9.80 -17.72
CA GLY A 162 -3.53 -8.37 -17.93
C GLY A 162 -3.80 -7.60 -16.64
N TRP A 163 -3.88 -6.28 -16.76
CA TRP A 163 -4.27 -5.38 -15.67
C TRP A 163 -5.59 -5.75 -15.01
N ASP A 164 -6.58 -6.09 -15.82
CA ASP A 164 -7.91 -6.42 -15.32
C ASP A 164 -7.87 -7.73 -14.53
N SER A 165 -7.16 -8.75 -15.03
CA SER A 165 -6.98 -10.01 -14.29
C SER A 165 -6.21 -9.83 -12.97
N PHE A 166 -5.22 -8.93 -12.93
CA PHE A 166 -4.50 -8.60 -11.69
C PHE A 166 -5.42 -7.92 -10.68
N TYR A 167 -6.22 -6.95 -11.13
CA TYR A 167 -7.12 -6.22 -10.26
C TYR A 167 -8.31 -7.08 -9.80
N GLU A 168 -8.84 -7.93 -10.68
CA GLU A 168 -9.84 -8.94 -10.34
C GLU A 168 -9.29 -9.92 -9.31
N TRP A 169 -8.09 -10.46 -9.52
CA TRP A 169 -7.44 -11.32 -8.54
C TRP A 169 -7.32 -10.64 -7.18
N LEU A 170 -6.87 -9.37 -7.14
CA LEU A 170 -6.83 -8.62 -5.89
C LEU A 170 -8.23 -8.45 -5.29
N LYS A 171 -9.24 -8.05 -6.07
CA LYS A 171 -10.61 -7.89 -5.60
C LYS A 171 -11.21 -9.18 -5.02
N GLU A 172 -10.86 -10.31 -5.58
CA GLU A 172 -11.34 -11.64 -5.17
C GLU A 172 -10.49 -12.27 -4.06
N SER A 173 -9.39 -11.62 -3.63
CA SER A 173 -8.46 -12.17 -2.63
C SER A 173 -8.41 -11.35 -1.32
N PRO A 174 -9.42 -11.41 -0.43
CA PRO A 174 -9.39 -10.75 0.89
C PRO A 174 -8.23 -11.18 1.81
N GLY A 175 -7.65 -12.36 1.58
CA GLY A 175 -6.44 -12.78 2.29
C GLY A 175 -5.15 -12.07 1.84
N ILE A 176 -5.23 -11.19 0.83
CA ILE A 176 -4.09 -10.41 0.31
C ILE A 176 -4.27 -8.93 0.65
N GLY A 177 -3.37 -8.39 1.47
CA GLY A 177 -3.29 -6.95 1.74
C GLY A 177 -2.18 -6.32 0.89
N TRP A 178 -2.42 -5.13 0.37
CA TRP A 178 -1.42 -4.35 -0.35
C TRP A 178 -1.36 -2.93 0.21
N ARG A 179 -0.15 -2.50 0.56
CA ARG A 179 0.12 -1.15 1.06
C ARG A 179 1.29 -0.51 0.33
N ASN A 180 1.05 0.63 -0.29
CA ASN A 180 2.10 1.51 -0.81
C ASN A 180 2.73 2.31 0.33
N ILE A 181 4.06 2.40 0.32
CA ILE A 181 4.84 3.20 1.27
C ILE A 181 5.93 3.98 0.54
N SER A 182 6.18 5.20 1.01
CA SER A 182 7.38 5.94 0.63
C SER A 182 8.28 6.08 1.84
N ILE A 183 9.58 6.01 1.59
CA ILE A 183 10.59 6.27 2.61
C ILE A 183 10.98 7.73 2.52
N VAL A 184 10.43 8.53 3.43
CA VAL A 184 10.78 9.96 3.55
C VAL A 184 11.95 10.08 4.51
N ASN A 185 13.01 10.76 4.08
CA ASN A 185 14.09 11.13 4.98
C ASN A 185 13.72 12.40 5.75
N SER A 186 13.20 12.24 6.96
CA SER A 186 12.73 13.36 7.81
C SER A 186 13.84 14.33 8.26
N SER A 187 15.12 14.10 7.91
CA SER A 187 16.20 15.07 8.17
C SER A 187 16.52 16.03 7.01
N LEU A 188 16.09 15.77 5.77
CA LEU A 188 16.51 16.55 4.61
C LEU A 188 15.51 17.64 4.20
N PRO A 189 15.96 18.88 3.88
CA PRO A 189 15.07 19.98 3.47
C PRO A 189 14.30 19.69 2.18
N THR A 190 14.92 18.90 1.30
CA THR A 190 14.32 18.34 0.09
C THR A 190 14.64 16.85 0.04
N SER A 191 13.64 16.04 -0.30
CA SER A 191 13.81 14.63 -0.59
C SER A 191 13.28 14.35 -1.98
N THR A 192 14.01 13.56 -2.75
CA THR A 192 13.59 13.10 -4.08
C THR A 192 13.65 11.61 -4.05
N ALA A 193 12.58 10.95 -4.46
CA ALA A 193 12.52 9.51 -4.53
C ALA A 193 12.13 9.07 -5.93
N THR A 194 12.65 7.91 -6.33
CA THR A 194 12.39 7.33 -7.64
C THR A 194 11.82 5.93 -7.47
N THR A 195 10.89 5.57 -8.34
CA THR A 195 10.33 4.22 -8.40
C THR A 195 10.20 3.77 -9.84
N ASP A 196 10.40 2.48 -10.09
CA ASP A 196 10.12 1.94 -11.41
C ASP A 196 8.61 1.82 -11.63
N LEU A 197 8.22 1.94 -12.89
CA LEU A 197 6.90 1.61 -13.39
C LEU A 197 7.13 0.64 -14.54
N HIS A 198 6.71 -0.60 -14.33
CA HIS A 198 6.85 -1.67 -15.32
C HIS A 198 5.48 -2.26 -15.64
N ILE A 199 5.09 -2.13 -16.91
CA ILE A 199 3.90 -2.73 -17.49
C ILE A 199 4.38 -3.89 -18.35
N PRO A 200 3.99 -5.14 -18.05
CA PRO A 200 4.37 -6.28 -18.88
C PRO A 200 3.96 -6.11 -20.34
N GLN A 201 4.75 -6.66 -21.27
CA GLN A 201 4.50 -6.57 -22.71
C GLN A 201 3.26 -7.35 -23.14
N GLU A 202 2.88 -8.34 -22.36
CA GLU A 202 1.68 -9.14 -22.55
C GLU A 202 0.38 -8.42 -22.12
N TRP A 203 0.48 -7.29 -21.40
CA TRP A 203 -0.69 -6.54 -20.93
C TRP A 203 -1.14 -5.49 -21.95
N ASP A 204 -2.39 -5.04 -21.84
CA ASP A 204 -2.97 -4.00 -22.67
C ASP A 204 -2.50 -2.58 -22.28
N SER A 205 -2.37 -1.72 -23.30
CA SER A 205 -2.21 -0.28 -23.09
C SER A 205 -3.52 0.32 -22.56
N HIS A 206 -3.46 1.24 -21.60
CA HIS A 206 -4.66 1.81 -20.98
C HIS A 206 -4.44 3.24 -20.47
N ASP A 207 -5.53 3.97 -20.28
CA ASP A 207 -5.49 5.26 -19.60
C ASP A 207 -5.42 5.05 -18.08
N ALA A 208 -4.53 5.82 -17.45
CA ALA A 208 -4.23 5.72 -16.03
C ALA A 208 -4.23 7.10 -15.36
N LEU A 209 -4.56 7.08 -14.08
CA LEU A 209 -4.34 8.17 -13.16
C LEU A 209 -3.10 7.84 -12.32
N VAL A 210 -2.05 8.65 -12.47
CA VAL A 210 -0.87 8.61 -11.60
C VAL A 210 -1.06 9.72 -10.57
N TYR A 211 -1.01 9.38 -9.29
CA TYR A 211 -1.21 10.37 -8.23
C TYR A 211 -0.33 10.19 -7.02
N LEU A 212 -0.07 11.31 -6.38
CA LEU A 212 0.61 11.43 -5.11
C LEU A 212 -0.41 11.82 -4.04
N GLU A 213 -0.52 11.01 -3.00
CA GLU A 213 -1.34 11.28 -1.81
C GLU A 213 -0.46 11.72 -0.65
N THR A 214 -0.90 12.75 0.05
CA THR A 214 -0.24 13.31 1.22
C THR A 214 -1.07 12.99 2.45
N ILE A 215 -0.42 12.57 3.55
CA ILE A 215 -1.08 12.22 4.82
C ILE A 215 -0.26 12.83 5.95
N ASP A 216 -0.90 13.58 6.84
CA ASP A 216 -0.29 14.30 7.96
C ASP A 216 0.87 15.25 7.55
N ILE A 217 0.88 15.72 6.29
CA ILE A 217 1.87 16.69 5.80
C ILE A 217 1.34 18.12 6.02
N PRO A 218 2.11 19.01 6.70
CA PRO A 218 1.68 20.38 6.97
C PRO A 218 1.48 21.24 5.71
N ASN A 219 0.58 22.22 5.84
CA ASN A 219 0.33 23.21 4.80
C ASN A 219 1.60 23.99 4.45
N GLY A 220 1.85 24.16 3.16
CA GLY A 220 2.93 24.97 2.61
C GLY A 220 4.17 24.24 2.15
N VAL A 221 4.25 22.95 2.45
CA VAL A 221 5.14 22.02 1.76
C VAL A 221 4.72 21.91 0.28
N THR A 222 5.68 21.70 -0.61
CA THR A 222 5.44 21.53 -2.05
C THR A 222 5.83 20.14 -2.52
N VAL A 223 5.03 19.58 -3.43
CA VAL A 223 5.25 18.27 -4.04
C VAL A 223 5.16 18.33 -5.56
N SER A 224 5.93 17.49 -6.23
CA SER A 224 5.90 17.30 -7.69
C SER A 224 6.24 15.86 -8.04
N PHE A 225 5.91 15.43 -9.25
CA PHE A 225 6.44 14.17 -9.81
C PHE A 225 6.52 14.20 -11.32
N SER A 226 7.39 13.39 -11.90
CA SER A 226 7.53 13.27 -13.35
C SER A 226 8.08 11.92 -13.76
N SER A 227 7.76 11.54 -14.99
CA SER A 227 8.48 10.54 -15.75
C SER A 227 8.76 11.08 -17.14
N SER A 228 10.04 11.21 -17.49
CA SER A 228 10.49 11.65 -18.81
C SER A 228 10.89 10.49 -19.72
N ASN A 229 11.01 9.27 -19.18
CA ASN A 229 11.44 8.07 -19.89
C ASN A 229 10.32 7.03 -20.10
N ILE A 230 9.09 7.39 -19.76
CA ILE A 230 7.88 6.66 -20.12
C ILE A 230 7.21 7.42 -21.25
N ASP A 231 6.62 6.70 -22.21
CA ASP A 231 5.91 7.27 -23.35
C ASP A 231 4.39 7.01 -23.22
N PRO A 232 3.54 8.06 -23.24
CA PRO A 232 3.90 9.48 -23.21
C PRO A 232 4.54 9.90 -21.87
N PRO A 233 5.47 10.88 -21.89
CA PRO A 233 6.02 11.44 -20.66
C PRO A 233 4.95 12.24 -19.93
N PHE A 234 5.03 12.26 -18.60
CA PHE A 234 4.07 12.97 -17.76
C PHE A 234 4.76 13.68 -16.61
N LYS A 235 4.17 14.81 -16.20
CA LYS A 235 4.72 15.66 -15.13
C LYS A 235 3.60 16.39 -14.38
N LEU A 236 3.69 16.35 -13.06
CA LEU A 236 3.04 17.27 -12.15
C LEU A 236 4.07 18.35 -11.76
N GLU A 237 3.82 19.59 -12.15
CA GLU A 237 4.61 20.73 -11.68
C GLU A 237 4.52 20.89 -10.15
N PRO A 238 5.48 21.53 -9.48
CA PRO A 238 5.42 21.76 -8.04
C PRO A 238 4.11 22.42 -7.60
N GLN A 239 3.36 21.72 -6.76
CA GLN A 239 2.11 22.22 -6.17
C GLN A 239 2.22 22.27 -4.64
N LYS A 240 1.62 23.30 -4.06
CA LYS A 240 1.63 23.54 -2.60
C LYS A 240 0.50 22.76 -1.94
N ILE A 241 0.79 22.10 -0.83
CA ILE A 241 -0.19 21.43 0.02
C ILE A 241 -0.98 22.49 0.80
N THR A 242 -2.31 22.39 0.75
CA THR A 242 -3.24 23.33 1.41
C THR A 242 -4.10 22.68 2.47
N HIS A 243 -4.18 21.35 2.47
CA HIS A 243 -4.84 20.54 3.48
C HIS A 243 -4.21 19.13 3.47
N SER A 244 -4.47 18.34 4.51
CA SER A 244 -4.06 16.94 4.55
C SER A 244 -5.20 16.08 5.12
N PRO A 245 -5.56 14.94 4.48
CA PRO A 245 -4.94 14.39 3.28
C PRO A 245 -5.30 15.17 1.99
N GLN A 246 -4.40 15.18 1.01
CA GLN A 246 -4.61 15.80 -0.30
C GLN A 246 -3.95 14.96 -1.42
N ARG A 247 -4.62 14.85 -2.57
CA ARG A 247 -4.14 14.12 -3.76
C ARG A 247 -3.78 15.06 -4.90
N PHE A 248 -2.68 14.76 -5.58
CA PHE A 248 -2.18 15.47 -6.75
C PHE A 248 -1.99 14.49 -7.89
N TYR A 249 -2.54 14.76 -9.08
CA TYR A 249 -2.63 13.74 -10.11
C TYR A 249 -2.36 14.26 -11.52
N VAL A 250 -1.97 13.33 -12.40
CA VAL A 250 -1.93 13.51 -13.85
C VAL A 250 -2.66 12.35 -14.52
N PHE A 251 -3.29 12.65 -15.65
CA PHE A 251 -3.81 11.63 -16.55
C PHE A 251 -2.74 11.32 -17.60
N THR A 252 -2.49 10.04 -17.82
CA THR A 252 -1.54 9.59 -18.85
C THR A 252 -2.00 8.26 -19.43
N LYS A 253 -1.53 7.95 -20.64
CA LYS A 253 -1.61 6.60 -21.16
C LYS A 253 -0.41 5.80 -20.66
N LEU A 254 -0.61 4.56 -20.24
CA LEU A 254 0.46 3.61 -19.96
C LEU A 254 0.40 2.53 -21.03
N ASN A 255 1.42 2.49 -21.88
CA ASN A 255 1.48 1.53 -22.98
C ASN A 255 1.93 0.15 -22.47
N SER A 256 1.49 -0.89 -23.15
CA SER A 256 2.03 -2.23 -23.01
C SER A 256 3.57 -2.24 -23.10
N GLY A 257 4.24 -3.03 -22.26
CA GLY A 257 5.70 -3.12 -22.25
C GLY A 257 6.41 -1.86 -21.70
N THR A 258 5.68 -0.87 -21.18
CA THR A 258 6.27 0.34 -20.60
C THR A 258 7.22 -0.05 -19.48
N MET A 259 8.45 0.44 -19.57
CA MET A 259 9.43 0.36 -18.50
C MET A 259 10.08 1.73 -18.32
N GLY A 260 9.96 2.31 -17.14
CA GLY A 260 10.59 3.59 -16.85
C GLY A 260 10.54 3.93 -15.37
N LYS A 261 10.87 5.17 -15.05
CA LYS A 261 11.03 5.63 -13.67
C LYS A 261 10.15 6.84 -13.41
N VAL A 262 9.37 6.79 -12.35
CA VAL A 262 8.65 7.95 -11.83
C VAL A 262 9.46 8.53 -10.67
N THR A 263 9.84 9.79 -10.81
CA THR A 263 10.55 10.54 -9.76
C THR A 263 9.60 11.54 -9.13
N TYR A 264 9.52 11.55 -7.80
CA TYR A 264 8.73 12.52 -7.06
C TYR A 264 9.61 13.28 -6.07
N THR A 265 9.29 14.55 -5.89
CA THR A 265 10.05 15.48 -5.05
C THR A 265 9.15 16.05 -3.98
N TYR A 266 9.73 16.15 -2.79
CA TYR A 266 9.15 16.69 -1.59
C TYR A 266 10.05 17.81 -1.08
N ASN A 267 9.54 19.05 -1.04
CA ASN A 267 10.29 20.21 -0.55
C ASN A 267 9.53 20.88 0.59
N ARG A 268 10.19 21.00 1.74
CA ARG A 268 9.61 21.49 3.00
C ARG A 268 9.39 22.98 3.03
N ASN A 269 10.12 23.76 2.23
CA ASN A 269 10.09 25.23 2.29
C ASN A 269 10.29 25.77 3.72
N GLY A 270 11.19 25.14 4.50
CA GLY A 270 11.48 25.53 5.89
C GLY A 270 10.46 25.08 6.95
N ILE A 271 9.44 24.31 6.56
CA ILE A 271 8.39 23.82 7.48
C ILE A 271 8.86 22.54 8.17
N GLN A 272 8.61 22.45 9.48
CA GLN A 272 8.81 21.22 10.26
C GLN A 272 7.74 20.20 9.91
N VAL A 273 8.16 18.95 9.71
CA VAL A 273 7.31 17.87 9.21
C VAL A 273 7.25 16.80 10.29
N PRO A 274 6.05 16.35 10.70
CA PRO A 274 5.92 15.27 11.65
C PRO A 274 6.57 13.97 11.13
N ASP A 275 7.17 13.18 12.03
CA ASP A 275 7.82 11.91 11.65
C ASP A 275 6.81 10.88 11.06
N ASN A 276 5.53 10.98 11.42
CA ASN A 276 4.46 10.13 10.91
C ASN A 276 3.88 10.60 9.56
N ALA A 277 4.34 11.73 9.01
CA ALA A 277 3.85 12.24 7.73
C ALA A 277 4.23 11.29 6.59
N LYS A 278 3.28 11.03 5.69
CA LYS A 278 3.45 10.09 4.57
C LYS A 278 3.21 10.76 3.24
N LEU A 279 3.99 10.31 2.26
CA LEU A 279 3.78 10.57 0.85
C LEU A 279 3.54 9.21 0.18
N VAL A 280 2.53 9.07 -0.67
CA VAL A 280 2.20 7.78 -1.28
C VAL A 280 1.96 7.97 -2.77
N LEU A 281 2.78 7.34 -3.61
CA LEU A 281 2.61 7.37 -5.06
C LEU A 281 1.78 6.16 -5.50
N ASN A 282 0.82 6.39 -6.38
CA ASN A 282 -0.14 5.39 -6.82
C ASN A 282 -0.38 5.48 -8.33
N VAL A 283 -0.74 4.35 -8.92
CA VAL A 283 -1.22 4.23 -10.30
C VAL A 283 -2.53 3.47 -10.27
N VAL A 284 -3.55 4.00 -10.94
CA VAL A 284 -4.87 3.35 -11.06
C VAL A 284 -5.34 3.43 -12.50
N LYS A 285 -5.80 2.30 -13.05
CA LYS A 285 -6.45 2.26 -14.36
C LYS A 285 -7.76 3.06 -14.30
N LEU A 286 -8.00 3.97 -15.24
CA LEU A 286 -9.15 4.88 -15.16
C LEU A 286 -10.50 4.16 -15.13
N SER A 287 -10.65 3.05 -15.84
CA SER A 287 -11.87 2.24 -15.82
C SER A 287 -12.20 1.65 -14.44
N GLN A 288 -11.25 1.68 -13.50
CA GLN A 288 -11.41 1.17 -12.14
C GLN A 288 -11.74 2.27 -11.13
N ILE A 289 -11.68 3.54 -11.53
CA ILE A 289 -12.17 4.67 -10.73
C ILE A 289 -13.67 4.77 -10.96
N GLY A 290 -14.47 4.51 -9.92
CA GLY A 290 -15.93 4.65 -10.02
C GLY A 290 -16.31 6.06 -10.49
N SER A 291 -17.06 6.17 -11.59
CA SER A 291 -17.54 7.45 -12.11
C SER A 291 -18.93 7.75 -11.58
N VAL A 292 -19.11 8.95 -11.01
CA VAL A 292 -20.44 9.58 -10.86
C VAL A 292 -20.55 10.59 -12.00
N THR A 293 -21.26 10.23 -13.07
CA THR A 293 -21.60 11.16 -14.13
C THR A 293 -22.78 12.01 -13.66
N THR A 294 -22.52 13.24 -13.20
CA THR A 294 -23.60 14.24 -13.03
C THR A 294 -23.79 14.95 -14.36
N VAL A 295 -24.87 14.60 -15.09
CA VAL A 295 -25.27 15.32 -16.30
C VAL A 295 -26.05 16.56 -15.87
N PHE A 296 -25.43 17.74 -15.95
CA PHE A 296 -26.17 18.99 -15.86
C PHE A 296 -26.96 19.19 -17.15
N LYS A 297 -28.28 18.98 -17.10
CA LYS A 297 -29.16 19.51 -18.14
C LYS A 297 -29.17 21.03 -18.00
N ARG A 298 -28.86 21.74 -19.09
CA ARG A 298 -29.25 23.15 -19.21
C ARG A 298 -30.78 23.19 -19.31
N GLU A 299 -31.41 23.89 -18.40
CA GLU A 299 -32.76 24.44 -18.61
C GLU A 299 -32.69 25.61 -19.60
#